data_AF-A0A528TLQ0-F1
#
_entry.id   AF-A0A528TLQ0-F1
#
_cell.length_a   1.000
_cell.length_b   1.000
_cell.length_c   1.000
_cell.angle_alpha   90.00
_cell.angle_beta   90.00
_cell.angle_gamma   90.00
#
_symmetry.space_group_name_H-M   'P 1'
#
loop_
_entity.id
_entity.type
_entity.pdbx_description
1 polymer ?
#
loop_
_entity_poly.entity_id
_entity_poly.type
_entity_poly.pdbx_seq_one_letter_code
_entity_poly.pdbx_strand_id
1 'polypeptide(L)'
;AETDRSVVKATRDRAAEAVRRRKTLQDSLKQLDEKQKTNDRNVKKPPLRAQIRQAGMTVSLERFYIYSVICGIVLTILAFLAGAPLLVLPGALLAGALGLPRWFVSFRRARRVKAFLEEFPNALDIIVRAVKSGLPLNDAIRLIANESP
;
A
#
# COMPACT_ATOMS: atom_id res chain seq x y z
N ALA A 1 -49.79 -42.97 -3.77
CA ALA A 1 -48.53 -43.31 -3.08
C ALA A 1 -47.30 -42.76 -3.81
N GLU A 2 -47.22 -42.82 -5.15
CA GLU A 2 -46.07 -42.29 -5.91
C GLU A 2 -46.01 -40.74 -5.94
N THR A 3 -47.17 -40.07 -5.98
CA THR A 3 -47.27 -38.60 -5.98
C THR A 3 -46.77 -37.97 -4.68
N ASP A 4 -46.98 -38.61 -3.52
CA ASP A 4 -46.45 -38.12 -2.24
C ASP A 4 -44.92 -38.21 -2.18
N ARG A 5 -44.34 -39.27 -2.73
CA ARG A 5 -42.88 -39.47 -2.74
C ARG A 5 -42.16 -38.46 -3.64
N SER A 6 -42.77 -38.07 -4.76
CA SER A 6 -42.19 -37.07 -5.67
C SER A 6 -42.24 -35.66 -5.08
N VAL A 7 -43.32 -35.30 -4.38
CA VAL A 7 -43.46 -34.02 -3.69
C VAL A 7 -42.45 -33.90 -2.54
N VAL A 8 -42.31 -34.94 -1.72
CA VAL A 8 -41.33 -34.98 -0.61
C VAL A 8 -39.89 -34.85 -1.13
N LYS A 9 -39.57 -35.53 -2.25
CA LYS A 9 -38.26 -35.43 -2.90
C LYS A 9 -37.99 -34.01 -3.43
N ALA A 10 -38.96 -33.41 -4.12
CA ALA A 10 -38.87 -32.05 -4.63
C ALA A 10 -38.69 -30.99 -3.51
N THR A 11 -39.37 -31.16 -2.37
CA THR A 11 -39.17 -30.28 -1.21
C THR A 11 -37.77 -30.42 -0.59
N ARG A 12 -37.23 -31.65 -0.54
CA ARG A 12 -35.88 -31.92 -0.03
C ARG A 12 -34.80 -31.37 -0.96
N ASP A 13 -34.98 -31.49 -2.27
CA ASP A 13 -34.05 -30.94 -3.27
C ASP A 13 -34.04 -29.40 -3.24
N ARG A 14 -35.21 -28.75 -3.08
CA ARG A 14 -35.29 -27.29 -2.87
C ARG A 14 -34.61 -26.85 -1.58
N ALA A 15 -34.79 -27.60 -0.49
CA ALA A 15 -34.10 -27.32 0.78
C ALA A 15 -32.57 -27.49 0.64
N ALA A 16 -32.12 -28.52 -0.07
CA ALA A 16 -30.70 -28.75 -0.34
C ALA A 16 -30.08 -27.67 -1.25
N GLU A 17 -30.79 -27.22 -2.28
CA GLU A 17 -30.37 -26.08 -3.12
C GLU A 17 -30.27 -24.79 -2.32
N ALA A 18 -31.24 -24.50 -1.44
CA ALA A 18 -31.21 -23.31 -0.60
C ALA A 18 -29.98 -23.30 0.34
N VAL A 19 -29.61 -24.45 0.91
CA VAL A 19 -28.41 -24.60 1.74
C VAL A 19 -27.13 -24.44 0.91
N ARG A 20 -27.07 -25.02 -0.31
CA ARG A 20 -25.93 -24.86 -1.22
C ARG A 20 -25.74 -23.41 -1.65
N ARG A 21 -26.82 -22.70 -2.00
CA ARG A 21 -26.79 -21.26 -2.36
C ARG A 21 -26.30 -20.40 -1.21
N ARG A 22 -26.74 -20.68 0.03
CA ARG A 22 -26.22 -19.98 1.22
C ARG A 22 -24.73 -20.21 1.41
N LYS A 23 -24.25 -21.44 1.21
CA LYS A 23 -22.83 -21.79 1.31
C LYS A 23 -21.99 -21.12 0.24
N THR A 24 -22.43 -21.10 -1.02
CA THR A 24 -21.68 -20.43 -2.11
C THR A 24 -21.64 -18.92 -1.93
N LEU A 25 -22.73 -18.30 -1.46
CA LEU A 25 -22.76 -16.89 -1.10
C LEU A 25 -21.80 -16.60 0.06
N GLN A 26 -21.79 -17.43 1.09
CA GLN A 26 -20.87 -17.28 2.22
C GLN A 26 -19.41 -17.44 1.80
N ASP A 27 -19.08 -18.42 0.95
CA ASP A 27 -17.72 -18.63 0.44
C ASP A 27 -17.29 -17.46 -0.47
N SER A 28 -18.22 -16.92 -1.27
CA SER A 28 -17.98 -15.72 -2.09
C SER A 28 -17.70 -14.49 -1.21
N LEU A 29 -18.48 -14.29 -0.15
CA LEU A 29 -18.27 -13.20 0.82
C LEU A 29 -16.93 -13.35 1.56
N LYS A 30 -16.56 -14.56 1.98
CA LYS A 30 -15.25 -14.82 2.60
C LYS A 30 -14.09 -14.53 1.64
N GLN A 31 -14.20 -14.94 0.37
CA GLN A 31 -13.18 -14.63 -0.63
C GLN A 31 -13.04 -13.12 -0.88
N LEU A 32 -14.15 -12.39 -0.88
CA LEU A 32 -14.12 -10.93 -0.99
C LEU A 32 -13.45 -10.28 0.23
N ASP A 33 -13.76 -10.74 1.44
CA ASP A 33 -13.12 -10.26 2.68
C ASP A 33 -11.61 -10.54 2.72
N GLU A 34 -11.18 -11.73 2.28
CA GLU A 34 -9.76 -12.07 2.19
C GLU A 34 -9.04 -11.23 1.12
N LYS A 35 -9.68 -11.01 -0.04
CA LYS A 35 -9.15 -10.11 -1.07
C LYS A 35 -9.10 -8.65 -0.60
N GLN A 36 -10.09 -8.19 0.15
CA GLN A 36 -10.07 -6.86 0.76
C GLN A 36 -8.97 -6.75 1.81
N LYS A 37 -8.81 -7.73 2.72
CA LYS A 37 -7.75 -7.73 3.75
C LYS A 37 -6.35 -7.73 3.13
N THR A 38 -6.13 -8.50 2.07
CA THR A 38 -4.84 -8.54 1.37
C THR A 38 -4.56 -7.23 0.63
N ASN A 39 -5.56 -6.64 -0.02
CA ASN A 39 -5.44 -5.34 -0.67
C ASN A 39 -5.18 -4.22 0.37
N ASP A 40 -5.97 -4.18 1.44
CA ASP A 40 -5.80 -3.26 2.57
C ASP A 40 -4.41 -3.37 3.18
N ARG A 41 -3.90 -4.60 3.34
CA ARG A 41 -2.54 -4.81 3.87
C ARG A 41 -1.49 -4.26 2.92
N ASN A 42 -1.65 -4.42 1.61
CA ASN A 42 -0.73 -3.89 0.61
C ASN A 42 -0.81 -2.36 0.50
N VAL A 43 -1.99 -1.76 0.70
CA VAL A 43 -2.19 -0.30 0.71
C VAL A 43 -1.65 0.32 2.00
N LYS A 44 -1.94 -0.29 3.16
CA LYS A 44 -1.52 0.21 4.49
C LYS A 44 -0.04 -0.10 4.78
N LYS A 45 0.49 -1.22 4.29
CA LYS A 45 1.89 -1.65 4.45
C LYS A 45 2.47 -2.09 3.10
N PRO A 46 2.72 -1.13 2.17
CA PRO A 46 3.31 -1.47 0.89
C PRO A 46 4.66 -2.17 1.08
N PRO A 47 5.04 -3.11 0.20
CA PRO A 47 6.36 -3.72 0.26
C PRO A 47 7.44 -2.63 0.16
N LEU A 48 8.58 -2.82 0.83
CA LEU A 48 9.66 -1.83 0.87
C LEU A 48 10.07 -1.31 -0.51
N ARG A 49 10.05 -2.17 -1.54
CA ARG A 49 10.30 -1.79 -2.94
C ARG A 49 9.31 -0.72 -3.44
N ALA A 50 8.02 -0.88 -3.12
CA ALA A 50 7.00 0.08 -3.48
C ALA A 50 7.15 1.37 -2.67
N GLN A 51 7.50 1.29 -1.38
CA GLN A 51 7.74 2.49 -0.56
C GLN A 51 8.94 3.31 -1.07
N ILE A 52 10.03 2.66 -1.44
CA ILE A 52 11.24 3.30 -2.02
C ILE A 52 10.90 4.00 -3.34
N ARG A 53 10.14 3.33 -4.23
CA ARG A 53 9.64 3.94 -5.46
C ARG A 53 8.71 5.13 -5.20
N GLN A 54 7.77 4.99 -4.27
CA GLN A 54 6.85 6.08 -3.88
C GLN A 54 7.56 7.26 -3.21
N ALA A 55 8.69 7.03 -2.55
CA ALA A 55 9.55 8.08 -2.01
C ALA A 55 10.36 8.81 -3.11
N GLY A 56 10.26 8.37 -4.37
CA GLY A 56 11.02 8.92 -5.50
C GLY A 56 12.49 8.55 -5.47
N MET A 57 12.87 7.49 -4.74
CA MET A 57 14.25 7.05 -4.66
C MET A 57 14.53 6.00 -5.74
N THR A 58 15.57 6.20 -6.55
CA THR A 58 16.05 5.26 -7.59
C THR A 58 16.91 4.13 -7.02
N VAL A 59 17.05 4.06 -5.70
CA VAL A 59 17.95 3.13 -5.01
C VAL A 59 17.38 1.70 -5.06
N SER A 60 18.20 0.72 -5.44
CA SER A 60 17.81 -0.69 -5.41
C SER A 60 17.62 -1.20 -3.98
N LEU A 61 16.82 -2.25 -3.80
CA LEU A 61 16.53 -2.80 -2.47
C LEU A 61 17.81 -3.25 -1.73
N GLU A 62 18.77 -3.79 -2.47
CA GLU A 62 20.08 -4.22 -1.95
C GLU A 62 20.90 -3.02 -1.44
N ARG A 63 20.99 -1.96 -2.25
CA ARG A 63 21.68 -0.71 -1.86
C ARG A 63 21.02 -0.06 -0.65
N PHE A 64 19.69 -0.14 -0.54
CA PHE A 64 18.97 0.34 0.64
C PHE A 64 19.39 -0.40 1.92
N TYR A 65 19.53 -1.72 1.88
CA TYR A 65 20.03 -2.48 3.03
C TYR A 65 21.48 -2.14 3.36
N ILE A 66 22.34 -1.95 2.36
CA ILE A 66 23.73 -1.52 2.58
C ILE A 66 23.78 -0.15 3.28
N TYR A 67 23.04 0.84 2.78
CA TYR A 67 22.97 2.16 3.41
C TYR A 67 22.36 2.10 4.82
N SER A 68 21.40 1.21 5.02
CA SER A 68 20.80 0.97 6.33
C SER A 68 21.83 0.47 7.34
N VAL A 69 22.62 -0.55 6.98
CA VAL A 69 23.71 -1.07 7.82
C VAL A 69 24.77 -0.01 8.10
N ILE A 70 25.20 0.74 7.08
CA ILE A 70 26.17 1.83 7.24
C ILE A 70 25.64 2.88 8.22
N CYS A 71 24.36 3.28 8.09
CA CYS A 71 23.73 4.26 8.96
C CYS A 71 23.67 3.77 10.42
N GLY A 72 23.38 2.49 10.63
CA GLY A 72 23.41 1.87 11.97
C GLY A 72 24.80 1.87 12.60
N ILE A 73 25.84 1.53 11.82
CA ILE A 73 27.24 1.56 12.29
C ILE A 73 27.64 2.99 12.67
N VAL A 74 27.37 3.97 11.79
CA VAL A 74 27.69 5.38 12.04
C VAL A 74 26.97 5.89 13.30
N LEU A 75 25.68 5.59 13.47
CA LEU A 75 24.94 5.97 14.69
C LEU A 75 25.50 5.33 15.95
N THR A 76 25.93 4.07 15.88
CA THR A 76 26.52 3.37 17.02
C THR A 76 27.86 3.98 17.41
N ILE A 77 28.69 4.33 16.43
CA ILE A 77 29.97 5.03 16.66
C ILE A 77 29.71 6.40 17.30
N LEU A 78 28.77 7.17 16.76
CA LEU A 78 28.41 8.48 17.31
C LEU A 78 27.86 8.37 18.74
N ALA A 79 27.01 7.37 19.03
CA ALA A 79 26.50 7.11 20.37
C ALA A 79 27.62 6.74 21.35
N PHE A 80 28.59 5.94 20.90
CA PHE A 80 29.78 5.61 21.68
C PHE A 80 30.63 6.84 21.99
N LEU A 81 30.90 7.69 20.98
CA LEU A 81 31.63 8.96 21.18
C LEU A 81 30.88 9.93 22.09
N ALA A 82 29.55 9.91 22.09
CA ALA A 82 28.72 10.71 22.98
C ALA A 82 28.67 10.19 24.43
N GLY A 83 29.39 9.11 24.75
CA GLY A 83 29.46 8.54 26.10
C GLY A 83 28.27 7.65 26.47
N ALA A 84 27.55 7.10 25.49
CA ALA A 84 26.44 6.20 25.76
C ALA A 84 26.91 4.92 26.48
N PRO A 85 26.12 4.37 27.42
CA PRO A 85 26.47 3.13 28.10
C PRO A 85 26.63 1.98 27.10
N LEU A 86 27.61 1.09 27.30
CA LEU A 86 27.85 -0.08 26.44
C LEU A 86 26.61 -0.98 26.26
N LEU A 87 25.71 -1.00 27.25
CA LEU A 87 24.42 -1.69 27.18
C LEU A 87 23.46 -1.14 26.12
N VAL A 88 23.57 0.15 25.78
CA VAL A 88 22.67 0.83 24.83
C VAL A 88 23.16 0.70 23.39
N LEU A 89 24.46 0.44 23.18
CA LEU A 89 25.08 0.34 21.85
C LEU A 89 24.40 -0.68 20.91
N PRO A 90 24.06 -1.92 21.34
CA PRO A 90 23.35 -2.87 20.49
C PRO A 90 21.96 -2.38 20.08
N GLY A 91 21.27 -1.68 20.99
CA GLY A 91 19.98 -1.05 20.72
C GLY A 91 20.09 0.11 19.74
N ALA A 92 21.14 0.95 19.88
CA ALA A 92 21.44 2.04 18.96
C ALA A 92 21.77 1.54 17.55
N LEU A 93 22.47 0.42 17.43
CA LEU A 93 22.77 -0.21 16.14
C LEU A 93 21.49 -0.69 15.45
N LEU A 94 20.62 -1.41 16.15
CA LEU A 94 19.34 -1.88 15.62
C LEU A 94 18.41 -0.72 15.23
N ALA A 95 18.30 0.29 16.11
CA ALA A 95 17.49 1.48 15.86
C ALA A 95 18.04 2.30 14.68
N GLY A 96 19.35 2.46 14.58
CA GLY A 96 20.00 3.17 13.49
C GLY A 96 19.98 2.40 12.16
N ALA A 97 20.08 1.07 12.21
CA ALA A 97 20.08 0.24 11.00
C ALA A 97 18.67 0.07 10.42
N LEU A 98 17.65 -0.13 11.24
CA LEU A 98 16.30 -0.43 10.74
C LEU A 98 15.31 0.72 10.93
N GLY A 99 15.47 1.52 11.99
CA GLY A 99 14.56 2.60 12.32
C GLY A 99 14.77 3.83 11.46
N LEU A 100 15.99 4.36 11.45
CA LEU A 100 16.31 5.64 10.80
C LEU A 100 16.11 5.63 9.27
N PRO A 101 16.55 4.60 8.53
CA PRO A 101 16.36 4.54 7.08
C PRO A 101 14.88 4.39 6.70
N ARG A 102 14.11 3.59 7.45
CA ARG A 102 12.66 3.43 7.22
C ARG A 102 11.89 4.71 7.52
N TRP A 103 12.23 5.39 8.60
CA TRP A 103 11.62 6.67 8.94
C TRP A 103 11.91 7.71 7.86
N PHE A 104 13.14 7.78 7.37
CA PHE A 104 13.53 8.70 6.29
C PHE A 104 12.73 8.47 5.00
N VAL A 105 12.52 7.20 4.59
CA VAL A 105 11.67 6.87 3.44
C VAL A 105 10.24 7.36 3.65
N SER A 106 9.67 7.08 4.83
CA SER A 106 8.31 7.51 5.17
C SER A 106 8.16 9.03 5.16
N PHE A 107 9.14 9.74 5.70
CA PHE A 107 9.18 11.20 5.71
C PHE A 107 9.27 11.78 4.29
N ARG A 108 10.16 11.26 3.44
CA ARG A 108 10.26 11.69 2.03
C ARG A 108 8.98 11.44 1.25
N ARG A 109 8.36 10.27 1.44
CA ARG A 109 7.05 9.94 0.83
C ARG A 109 5.97 10.94 1.27
N ALA A 110 5.85 11.19 2.57
CA ALA A 110 4.86 12.13 3.11
C ALA A 110 5.06 13.55 2.55
N ARG A 111 6.32 14.00 2.41
CA ARG A 111 6.65 15.29 1.80
C ARG A 111 6.22 15.37 0.33
N ARG A 112 6.48 14.33 -0.46
CA ARG A 112 6.04 14.28 -1.88
C ARG A 112 4.53 14.28 -2.01
N VAL A 113 3.83 13.49 -1.20
CA VAL A 113 2.35 13.45 -1.20
C VAL A 113 1.77 14.82 -0.82
N LYS A 114 2.36 15.50 0.18
CA LYS A 114 1.93 16.84 0.56
C LYS A 114 2.08 17.84 -0.59
N ALA A 115 3.23 17.85 -1.26
CA ALA A 115 3.47 18.72 -2.42
C ALA A 115 2.48 18.43 -3.56
N PHE A 116 2.17 17.16 -3.82
CA PHE A 116 1.16 16.78 -4.81
C PHE A 116 -0.24 17.28 -4.44
N LEU A 117 -0.64 17.14 -3.17
CA LEU A 117 -1.95 17.59 -2.69
C LEU A 117 -2.11 19.12 -2.74
N GLU A 118 -1.00 19.85 -2.65
CA GLU A 118 -0.96 21.30 -2.79
C GLU A 118 -1.23 21.72 -4.25
N GLU A 119 -0.67 20.98 -5.21
CA GLU A 119 -0.85 21.24 -6.65
C GLU A 119 -2.13 20.61 -7.24
N PHE A 120 -2.76 19.70 -6.50
CA PHE A 120 -3.91 18.92 -6.97
C PHE A 120 -5.10 19.77 -7.46
N PRO A 121 -5.52 20.85 -6.77
CA PRO A 121 -6.60 21.71 -7.26
C PRO A 121 -6.25 22.39 -8.59
N ASN A 122 -5.01 22.85 -8.75
CA ASN A 122 -4.56 23.51 -9.99
C ASN A 122 -4.60 22.53 -11.17
N ALA A 123 -4.14 21.30 -10.97
CA ALA A 123 -4.24 20.25 -11.98
C ALA A 123 -5.71 19.95 -12.37
N LEU A 124 -6.63 19.92 -11.41
CA LEU A 124 -8.06 19.75 -11.70
C LEU A 124 -8.63 20.93 -12.50
N ASP A 125 -8.26 22.16 -12.17
CA ASP A 125 -8.70 23.35 -12.89
C ASP A 125 -8.25 23.33 -14.36
N ILE A 126 -7.01 22.89 -14.62
CA ILE A 126 -6.49 22.69 -15.98
C ILE A 126 -7.28 21.60 -16.71
N ILE A 127 -7.56 20.47 -16.06
CA ILE A 127 -8.35 19.37 -16.66
C ILE A 127 -9.75 19.85 -17.01
N VAL A 128 -10.43 20.56 -16.11
CA VAL A 128 -11.78 21.11 -16.36
C VAL A 128 -11.76 22.08 -17.53
N ARG A 129 -10.73 22.94 -17.62
CA ARG A 129 -10.55 23.88 -18.74
C ARG A 129 -10.31 23.15 -20.06
N ALA A 130 -9.45 22.13 -20.07
CA ALA A 130 -9.16 21.32 -21.26
C ALA A 130 -10.39 20.55 -21.76
N VAL A 131 -11.19 19.99 -20.84
CA VAL A 131 -12.44 19.30 -21.18
C VAL A 131 -13.47 20.29 -21.73
N LYS A 132 -13.62 21.47 -21.13
CA LYS A 132 -14.51 22.54 -21.63
C LYS A 132 -14.09 23.08 -23.00
N SER A 133 -12.80 23.11 -23.29
CA SER A 133 -12.27 23.53 -24.61
C SER A 133 -12.28 22.42 -25.66
N GLY A 134 -12.78 21.22 -25.32
CA GLY A 134 -12.82 20.08 -26.24
C GLY A 134 -11.44 19.50 -26.58
N LEU A 135 -10.40 19.81 -25.80
CA LEU A 135 -9.08 19.20 -25.99
C LEU A 135 -9.12 17.74 -25.54
N PRO A 136 -8.40 16.83 -26.23
CA PRO A 136 -8.29 15.45 -25.83
C PRO A 136 -7.76 15.34 -24.38
N LEU A 137 -8.56 14.76 -23.48
CA LEU A 137 -8.22 14.61 -22.06
C LEU A 137 -6.86 13.92 -21.84
N ASN A 138 -6.49 13.00 -22.73
CA ASN A 138 -5.19 12.33 -22.69
C ASN A 138 -4.00 13.30 -22.84
N ASP A 139 -4.13 14.36 -23.63
CA ASP A 139 -3.05 15.34 -23.84
C ASP A 139 -2.92 16.27 -22.63
N ALA A 140 -4.03 16.65 -22.01
CA ALA A 140 -4.03 17.40 -20.75
C ALA A 140 -3.39 16.60 -19.61
N ILE A 141 -3.67 15.30 -19.49
CA ILE A 141 -3.04 14.42 -18.50
C ILE A 141 -1.53 14.30 -18.74
N ARG A 142 -1.09 14.16 -20.00
CA ARG A 142 0.34 14.11 -20.35
C ARG A 142 1.06 15.42 -20.03
N LEU A 143 0.42 16.57 -20.27
CA LEU A 143 0.99 17.88 -19.96
C LEU A 143 1.20 18.03 -18.43
N ILE A 144 0.18 17.72 -17.64
CA ILE A 144 0.24 17.80 -16.17
C ILE A 144 1.27 16.83 -15.59
N ALA A 145 1.39 15.61 -16.15
CA ALA A 145 2.39 14.63 -15.73
C ALA A 145 3.84 15.08 -15.96
N ASN A 146 4.06 16.00 -16.90
CA ASN A 146 5.38 16.58 -17.18
C ASN A 146 5.63 17.90 -16.42
N GLU A 147 4.59 18.64 -16.05
CA GLU A 147 4.71 19.91 -15.30
C GLU A 147 4.65 19.74 -13.77
N SER A 148 4.15 18.62 -13.24
CA SER A 148 4.07 18.38 -11.79
C SER A 148 5.34 17.70 -11.22
N PRO A 149 5.85 18.13 -10.04
CA PRO A 149 7.13 17.69 -9.47
C PRO A 149 7.22 16.29 -8.82
#